data_AF-A0A1Y1WAK3-F1
#
_entry.id   AF-A0A1Y1WAK3-F1
#
_cell.length_a   1.000
_cell.length_b   1.000
_cell.length_c   1.000
_cell.angle_alpha   90.00
_cell.angle_beta   90.00
_cell.angle_gamma   90.00
#
_symmetry.space_group_name_H-M   'P 1'
#
loop_
_entity.id
_entity.type
_entity.pdbx_description
1 polymer ?
#
loop_
_entity_poly.entity_id
_entity_poly.type
_entity_poly.pdbx_seq_one_letter_code
_entity_poly.pdbx_strand_id
1 'polypeptide(L)'
;MSINTLSGFDVERSVLDDWESLIYLICWFATIGICREKADRRSLEELEDLEVRQWRRGSAKEVSKVKVKHLSELKDFGYYILDYFHSDNDIETLQDLTEDLYKALFQNPYLRKDTRCDGSRYKGTIPVRIRGEEKKSDPFKERLTKKSEIAAALLETMTQAWKDSMSTIRNQRKPSP
;
A
#
# COMPACT_ATOMS: atom_id res chain seq x y z
N MET A 1 10.99 -1.79 7.18
CA MET A 1 10.78 -3.07 7.90
C MET A 1 9.32 -3.44 7.83
N SER A 2 8.99 -4.69 7.51
CA SER A 2 7.61 -5.15 7.40
C SER A 2 6.98 -5.43 8.77
N ILE A 3 5.65 -5.50 8.84
CA ILE A 3 4.91 -5.87 10.05
C ILE A 3 5.38 -7.22 10.60
N ASN A 4 5.63 -8.21 9.73
CA ASN A 4 6.07 -9.54 10.17
C ASN A 4 7.43 -9.48 10.88
N THR A 5 8.39 -8.73 10.33
CA THR A 5 9.71 -8.53 10.96
C THR A 5 9.62 -7.72 12.26
N LEU A 6 8.75 -6.72 12.30
CA LEU A 6 8.63 -5.81 13.46
C LEU A 6 7.87 -6.43 14.64
N SER A 7 6.93 -7.32 14.35
CA SER A 7 6.08 -7.94 15.38
C SER A 7 6.74 -9.12 16.09
N GLY A 8 7.92 -9.54 15.63
CA GLY A 8 8.61 -10.72 16.16
C GLY A 8 7.79 -11.99 15.97
N PHE A 9 6.91 -12.04 14.96
CA PHE A 9 6.29 -13.30 14.58
C PHE A 9 7.40 -14.23 14.08
N ASP A 10 7.40 -15.46 14.57
CA ASP A 10 8.34 -16.52 14.17
C ASP A 10 7.96 -17.02 12.76
N VAL A 11 8.01 -16.11 11.80
CA VAL A 11 7.56 -16.27 10.44
C VAL A 11 8.71 -15.82 9.55
N GLU A 12 9.17 -16.75 8.72
CA GLU A 12 10.27 -16.53 7.81
C GLU A 12 9.97 -15.34 6.87
N ARG A 13 10.97 -14.45 6.72
CA ARG A 13 10.87 -13.31 5.80
C ARG A 13 10.55 -13.83 4.39
N SER A 14 9.59 -13.18 3.74
CA SER A 14 9.08 -13.54 2.44
C SER A 14 9.22 -12.38 1.44
N VAL A 15 9.09 -12.68 0.15
CA VAL A 15 9.02 -11.64 -0.90
C VAL A 15 7.90 -10.62 -0.66
N LEU A 16 6.84 -10.99 0.08
CA LEU A 16 5.76 -10.07 0.43
C LEU A 16 6.21 -8.97 1.41
N ASP A 17 7.24 -9.21 2.20
CA ASP A 17 7.84 -8.21 3.08
C ASP A 17 8.63 -7.14 2.31
N ASP A 18 9.18 -7.51 1.16
CA ASP A 18 9.83 -6.58 0.23
C ASP A 18 8.79 -5.72 -0.50
N TRP A 19 7.66 -6.32 -0.89
CA TRP A 19 6.52 -5.58 -1.44
C TRP A 19 5.91 -4.59 -0.43
N GLU A 20 5.79 -4.98 0.85
CA GLU A 20 5.36 -4.06 1.90
C GLU A 20 6.35 -2.90 2.07
N SER A 21 7.64 -3.18 1.93
CA SER A 21 8.69 -2.16 1.97
C SER A 21 8.61 -1.22 0.76
N LEU A 22 8.26 -1.72 -0.42
CA LEU A 22 8.00 -0.90 -1.61
C LEU A 22 6.82 0.06 -1.40
N ILE A 23 5.69 -0.43 -0.89
CA ILE A 23 4.52 0.42 -0.57
C ILE A 23 4.93 1.55 0.36
N TYR A 24 5.68 1.23 1.43
CA TYR A 24 6.20 2.26 2.33
C TYR A 24 7.07 3.30 1.62
N LEU A 25 7.98 2.88 0.72
CA LEU A 25 8.82 3.81 -0.03
C LEU A 25 7.97 4.74 -0.91
N ILE A 26 6.97 4.19 -1.62
CA ILE A 26 6.07 5.00 -2.45
C ILE A 26 5.32 6.00 -1.57
N CYS A 27 4.72 5.56 -0.46
CA CYS A 27 4.01 6.45 0.46
C CYS A 27 4.90 7.56 1.01
N TRP A 28 6.13 7.23 1.41
CA TRP A 28 7.08 8.20 1.93
C TRP A 28 7.44 9.25 0.88
N PHE A 29 7.77 8.82 -0.35
CA PHE A 29 8.18 9.72 -1.41
C PHE A 29 7.04 10.57 -1.98
N ALA A 30 5.85 9.99 -2.13
CA ALA A 30 4.65 10.72 -2.54
C ALA A 30 4.22 11.77 -1.51
N THR A 31 4.41 11.48 -0.22
CA THR A 31 4.19 12.44 0.87
C THR A 31 5.26 13.56 0.86
N ILE A 32 6.52 13.26 0.54
CA ILE A 32 7.56 14.29 0.45
C ILE A 32 7.35 15.19 -0.78
N GLY A 33 6.95 14.61 -1.91
CA GLY A 33 6.86 15.29 -3.21
C GLY A 33 8.01 14.91 -4.13
N ILE A 34 8.10 13.63 -4.50
CA ILE A 34 9.05 13.17 -5.52
C ILE A 34 8.84 13.92 -6.84
N CYS A 35 9.91 14.13 -7.60
CA CYS A 35 9.92 14.88 -8.86
C CYS A 35 9.55 16.37 -8.76
N ARG A 36 9.35 16.92 -7.56
CA ARG A 36 9.17 18.36 -7.34
C ARG A 36 10.49 19.12 -7.20
N GLU A 37 10.44 20.41 -7.48
CA GLU A 37 11.49 21.34 -7.11
C GLU A 37 11.72 21.30 -5.60
N LYS A 38 12.96 21.55 -5.17
CA LYS A 38 13.32 21.44 -3.75
C LYS A 38 12.47 22.36 -2.85
N ALA A 39 12.03 23.49 -3.38
CA ALA A 39 11.20 24.45 -2.66
C ALA A 39 9.77 23.95 -2.38
N ASP A 40 9.25 23.04 -3.20
CA ASP A 40 7.86 22.52 -3.10
C ASP A 40 7.78 21.17 -2.37
N ARG A 41 8.92 20.65 -1.92
CA ARG A 41 8.99 19.43 -1.12
C ARG A 41 8.68 19.75 0.33
N ARG A 42 7.94 18.86 0.99
CA ARG A 42 7.71 19.00 2.43
C ARG A 42 9.03 18.95 3.18
N SER A 43 9.20 19.88 4.13
CA SER A 43 10.35 19.92 5.02
C SER A 43 10.30 18.73 5.99
N LEU A 44 11.42 18.45 6.67
CA LEU A 44 11.42 17.41 7.70
C LEU A 44 10.51 17.76 8.88
N GLU A 45 10.35 19.06 9.20
CA GLU A 45 9.42 19.54 10.21
C GLU A 45 7.97 19.26 9.82
N GLU A 46 7.58 19.55 8.57
CA GLU A 46 6.22 19.27 8.09
C GLU A 46 5.89 17.77 8.09
N LEU A 47 6.91 16.91 7.95
CA LEU A 47 6.76 15.47 8.06
C LEU A 47 6.70 14.98 9.53
N GLU A 48 7.08 15.78 10.54
CA GLU A 48 7.03 15.43 11.97
C GLU A 48 5.66 14.92 12.38
N ASP A 49 4.63 15.63 11.95
CA ASP A 49 3.26 15.44 12.41
C ASP A 49 2.49 14.45 11.52
N LEU A 50 3.10 13.94 10.45
CA LEU A 50 2.45 13.02 9.53
C LEU A 50 2.56 11.56 9.98
N GLU A 51 1.46 10.86 9.83
CA GLU A 51 1.27 9.46 10.22
C GLU A 51 2.28 8.50 9.56
N VAL A 52 2.69 8.76 8.31
CA VAL A 52 3.70 7.94 7.62
C VAL A 52 5.08 7.98 8.31
N ARG A 53 5.39 9.03 9.07
CA ARG A 53 6.65 9.13 9.84
C ARG A 53 6.70 8.16 11.00
N GLN A 54 5.55 7.81 11.57
CA GLN A 54 5.48 6.81 12.64
C GLN A 54 5.89 5.40 12.16
N TRP A 55 5.97 5.17 10.86
CA TRP A 55 6.52 3.91 10.31
C TRP A 55 8.05 3.80 10.43
N ARG A 56 8.72 4.88 10.85
CA ARG A 56 10.18 4.95 11.02
C ARG A 56 10.64 5.26 12.45
N ARG A 57 9.76 5.79 13.29
CA ARG A 57 10.11 6.35 14.60
C ARG A 57 9.53 5.49 15.72
N GLY A 58 10.32 5.32 16.78
CA GLY A 58 9.94 4.51 17.94
C GLY A 58 10.53 3.10 17.91
N SER A 59 10.14 2.30 18.89
CA SER A 59 10.51 0.89 18.99
C SER A 59 9.84 0.05 17.90
N ALA A 60 10.41 -1.10 17.58
CA ALA A 60 9.83 -2.02 16.58
C ALA A 60 8.37 -2.38 16.89
N LYS A 61 8.02 -2.51 18.17
CA LYS A 61 6.66 -2.80 18.64
C LYS A 61 5.69 -1.66 18.37
N GLU A 62 6.12 -0.41 18.58
CA GLU A 62 5.30 0.78 18.29
C GLU A 62 5.09 0.92 16.78
N VAL A 63 6.16 0.81 16.01
CA VAL A 63 6.11 0.85 14.54
C VAL A 63 5.18 -0.24 13.99
N SER A 64 5.27 -1.47 14.52
CA SER A 64 4.38 -2.57 14.14
C SER A 64 2.91 -2.22 14.40
N LYS A 65 2.56 -1.77 15.60
CA LYS A 65 1.17 -1.44 15.96
C LYS A 65 0.58 -0.37 15.04
N VAL A 66 1.35 0.67 14.76
CA VAL A 66 0.93 1.74 13.86
C VAL A 66 0.71 1.22 12.45
N LYS A 67 1.65 0.43 11.92
CA LYS A 67 1.50 -0.18 10.59
C LYS A 67 0.29 -1.10 10.52
N VAL A 68 0.05 -1.93 11.54
CA VAL A 68 -1.13 -2.80 11.61
C VAL A 68 -2.41 -1.96 11.54
N LYS A 69 -2.50 -0.87 12.31
CA LYS A 69 -3.64 0.06 12.27
C LYS A 69 -3.81 0.70 10.89
N HIS A 70 -2.72 1.16 10.26
CA HIS A 70 -2.82 1.88 8.98
C HIS A 70 -3.10 0.93 7.81
N LEU A 71 -2.70 -0.34 7.92
CA LEU A 71 -2.81 -1.33 6.85
C LEU A 71 -3.96 -2.32 7.07
N SER A 72 -4.71 -2.24 8.18
CA SER A 72 -5.80 -3.18 8.49
C SER A 72 -7.02 -3.02 7.58
N GLU A 73 -7.34 -1.80 7.16
CA GLU A 73 -8.54 -1.50 6.37
C GLU A 73 -8.22 -0.45 5.29
N LEU A 74 -8.91 -0.53 4.14
CA LEU A 74 -8.71 0.43 3.04
C LEU A 74 -8.99 1.87 3.48
N LYS A 75 -10.01 2.03 4.32
CA LYS A 75 -10.39 3.33 4.88
C LYS A 75 -9.26 3.94 5.72
N ASP A 76 -8.64 3.13 6.57
CA ASP A 76 -7.53 3.57 7.41
C ASP A 76 -6.29 3.87 6.56
N PHE A 77 -6.01 3.04 5.56
CA PHE A 77 -4.90 3.30 4.64
C PHE A 77 -5.11 4.60 3.86
N GLY A 78 -6.32 4.83 3.36
CA GLY A 78 -6.70 6.10 2.73
C GLY A 78 -6.50 7.28 3.66
N TYR A 79 -7.19 7.27 4.81
CA TYR A 79 -7.23 8.39 5.74
C TYR A 79 -5.88 8.72 6.38
N TYR A 80 -5.12 7.72 6.82
CA TYR A 80 -3.85 7.96 7.51
C TYR A 80 -2.67 8.11 6.56
N ILE A 81 -2.75 7.68 5.29
CA ILE A 81 -1.59 7.65 4.39
C ILE A 81 -1.87 8.35 3.06
N LEU A 82 -2.85 7.89 2.29
CA LEU A 82 -3.07 8.40 0.93
C LEU A 82 -3.55 9.85 0.91
N ASP A 83 -4.40 10.26 1.87
CA ASP A 83 -4.90 11.64 2.00
C ASP A 83 -3.77 12.67 2.24
N TYR A 84 -2.60 12.21 2.66
CA TYR A 84 -1.42 13.05 2.84
C TYR A 84 -0.52 13.08 1.62
N PHE A 85 -0.83 12.41 0.51
CA PHE A 85 -0.08 12.59 -0.72
C PHE A 85 -0.22 14.04 -1.21
N HIS A 86 0.75 14.52 -1.98
CA HIS A 86 0.58 15.83 -2.64
C HIS A 86 -0.49 15.75 -3.73
N SER A 87 -1.26 16.83 -3.90
CA SER A 87 -2.48 16.86 -4.73
C SER A 87 -2.23 17.10 -6.22
N ASP A 88 -1.15 16.57 -6.79
CA ASP A 88 -0.75 16.76 -8.20
C ASP A 88 -1.15 15.55 -9.05
N ASN A 89 -1.41 15.74 -10.35
CA ASN A 89 -1.80 14.69 -11.30
C ASN A 89 -0.77 13.55 -11.38
N ASP A 90 0.52 13.88 -11.32
CA ASP A 90 1.59 12.87 -11.32
C ASP A 90 1.57 12.01 -10.05
N ILE A 91 1.04 12.56 -8.95
CA ILE A 91 0.95 11.90 -7.66
C ILE A 91 -0.40 11.17 -7.50
N GLU A 92 -1.45 11.61 -8.17
CA GLU A 92 -2.72 10.87 -8.30
C GLU A 92 -2.47 9.49 -8.94
N THR A 93 -1.66 9.44 -10.00
CA THR A 93 -1.28 8.15 -10.62
C THR A 93 -0.49 7.26 -9.66
N LEU A 94 0.40 7.85 -8.83
CA LEU A 94 1.13 7.11 -7.79
C LEU A 94 0.21 6.65 -6.67
N GLN A 95 -0.81 7.42 -6.33
CA GLN A 95 -1.82 7.08 -5.34
C GLN A 95 -2.63 5.85 -5.78
N ASP A 96 -3.11 5.85 -7.03
CA ASP A 96 -3.82 4.71 -7.62
C ASP A 96 -2.96 3.43 -7.61
N LEU A 97 -1.70 3.53 -8.07
CA LEU A 97 -0.76 2.41 -8.03
C LEU A 97 -0.55 1.90 -6.59
N THR A 98 -0.40 2.82 -5.64
CA THR A 98 -0.20 2.45 -4.23
C THR A 98 -1.41 1.73 -3.66
N GLU A 99 -2.62 2.21 -3.97
CA GLU A 99 -3.88 1.60 -3.55
C GLU A 99 -4.02 0.18 -4.14
N ASP A 100 -3.68 0.00 -5.42
CA ASP A 100 -3.76 -1.31 -6.09
C ASP A 100 -2.73 -2.31 -5.55
N LEU A 101 -1.48 -1.87 -5.30
CA LEU A 101 -0.46 -2.69 -4.66
C LEU A 101 -0.88 -3.09 -3.24
N TYR A 102 -1.44 -2.16 -2.48
CA TYR A 102 -1.97 -2.43 -1.14
C TYR A 102 -3.09 -3.48 -1.18
N LYS A 103 -4.07 -3.32 -2.09
CA LYS A 103 -5.16 -4.27 -2.28
C LYS A 103 -4.66 -5.66 -2.67
N ALA A 104 -3.69 -5.73 -3.58
CA ALA A 104 -3.08 -6.99 -4.00
C ALA A 104 -2.31 -7.66 -2.84
N LEU A 105 -1.55 -6.90 -2.05
CA LEU A 105 -0.70 -7.42 -0.99
C LEU A 105 -1.48 -7.98 0.21
N PHE A 106 -2.58 -7.32 0.59
CA PHE A 106 -3.32 -7.65 1.81
C PHE A 106 -4.63 -8.38 1.57
N GLN A 107 -5.00 -8.69 0.31
CA GLN A 107 -6.17 -9.46 -0.14
C GLN A 107 -7.27 -9.55 0.94
N ASN A 108 -7.87 -8.41 1.29
CA ASN A 108 -8.77 -8.32 2.43
C ASN A 108 -10.21 -8.08 1.94
N PRO A 109 -11.21 -8.84 2.41
CA PRO A 109 -12.59 -8.72 1.97
C PRO A 109 -13.23 -7.36 2.29
N TYR A 110 -12.64 -6.60 3.22
CA TYR A 110 -13.03 -5.22 3.56
C TYR A 110 -12.41 -4.16 2.63
N LEU A 111 -11.60 -4.54 1.64
CA LEU A 111 -11.00 -3.62 0.64
C LEU A 111 -11.90 -3.38 -0.59
N ARG A 112 -13.17 -3.78 -0.53
CA ARG A 112 -14.18 -3.52 -1.57
C ARG A 112 -14.45 -2.01 -1.67
N LYS A 113 -13.81 -1.34 -2.63
CA LYS A 113 -14.33 -0.10 -3.21
C LYS A 113 -14.91 -0.43 -4.57
N ASP A 114 -16.23 -0.53 -4.62
CA ASP A 114 -17.04 -0.46 -5.83
C ASP A 114 -16.83 -1.51 -6.94
N THR A 115 -17.84 -1.55 -7.80
CA THR A 115 -18.15 -2.49 -8.88
C THR A 115 -17.12 -2.58 -10.01
N ARG A 116 -15.90 -2.07 -9.82
CA ARG A 116 -14.84 -2.02 -10.85
C ARG A 116 -13.80 -3.13 -10.74
N CYS A 117 -13.70 -3.82 -9.60
CA CYS A 117 -12.84 -4.99 -9.46
C CYS A 117 -13.66 -6.27 -9.68
N ASP A 118 -13.14 -7.22 -10.47
CA ASP A 118 -13.71 -8.56 -10.53
C ASP A 118 -13.55 -9.20 -9.13
N GLY A 119 -14.62 -9.18 -8.34
CA GLY A 119 -14.60 -9.65 -6.94
C GLY A 119 -14.16 -11.12 -6.74
N SER A 120 -13.80 -11.82 -7.83
CA SER A 120 -13.15 -13.12 -7.90
C SER A 120 -11.68 -13.12 -7.44
N ARG A 121 -10.88 -12.06 -7.68
CA ARG A 121 -9.43 -12.08 -7.43
C ARG A 121 -9.00 -11.75 -5.98
N TYR A 122 -9.86 -11.07 -5.22
CA TYR A 122 -9.51 -10.46 -3.91
C TYR A 122 -10.28 -11.07 -2.73
N LYS A 123 -10.56 -12.38 -2.78
CA LYS A 123 -11.20 -13.10 -1.68
C LYS A 123 -10.19 -13.33 -0.57
N GLY A 124 -10.06 -12.40 0.37
CA GLY A 124 -9.61 -12.80 1.70
C GLY A 124 -10.72 -13.60 2.41
N THR A 125 -10.40 -14.17 3.56
CA THR A 125 -11.27 -15.09 4.27
C THR A 125 -12.43 -14.30 4.87
N ILE A 126 -13.65 -14.63 4.44
CA ILE A 126 -14.87 -14.03 5.00
C ILE A 126 -14.90 -14.36 6.50
N PRO A 127 -15.02 -13.36 7.40
CA PRO A 127 -15.12 -13.60 8.83
C PRO A 127 -16.25 -14.59 9.12
N VAL A 128 -15.92 -15.72 9.73
CA VAL A 128 -16.93 -16.68 10.16
C VAL A 128 -17.45 -16.21 11.51
N ARG A 129 -18.76 -15.94 11.60
CA ARG A 129 -19.42 -15.77 12.90
C ARG A 129 -19.51 -17.12 13.58
N ILE A 130 -18.69 -17.32 14.60
CA ILE A 130 -18.79 -18.49 15.48
C ILE A 130 -19.33 -17.98 16.82
N ARG A 131 -20.55 -18.42 17.19
CA ARG A 131 -21.20 -18.08 18.48
C ARG A 131 -21.36 -16.56 18.75
N GLY A 132 -21.63 -15.76 17.73
CA GLY A 132 -21.88 -14.32 17.89
C GLY A 132 -20.64 -13.44 17.97
N GLU A 133 -19.44 -14.03 17.98
CA GLU A 133 -18.18 -13.29 17.86
C GLU A 133 -17.73 -13.27 16.39
N GLU A 134 -17.46 -12.07 15.86
CA GLU A 134 -16.79 -11.90 14.58
C GLU A 134 -15.29 -12.16 14.75
N LYS A 135 -14.85 -13.35 14.33
CA LYS A 135 -13.42 -13.64 14.24
C LYS A 135 -12.90 -13.03 12.94
N LYS A 136 -12.44 -11.77 13.02
CA LYS A 136 -11.76 -11.10 11.89
C LYS A 136 -10.55 -11.95 11.46
N SER A 137 -10.45 -12.25 10.17
CA SER A 137 -9.24 -12.84 9.60
C SER A 137 -8.08 -11.87 9.80
N ASP A 138 -6.90 -12.38 10.13
CA ASP A 138 -5.67 -11.59 10.22
C ASP A 138 -5.07 -11.51 8.80
N PRO A 139 -5.20 -10.36 8.08
CA PRO A 139 -4.76 -10.25 6.69
C PRO A 139 -3.24 -10.43 6.54
N PHE A 140 -2.47 -10.17 7.60
CA PHE A 140 -1.01 -10.31 7.61
C PHE A 140 -0.57 -11.77 7.65
N LYS A 141 -1.36 -12.63 8.29
CA LYS A 141 -1.16 -14.08 8.29
C LYS A 141 -1.74 -14.74 7.05
N GLU A 142 -2.92 -14.29 6.62
CA GLU A 142 -3.61 -14.88 5.48
C GLU A 142 -2.80 -14.77 4.19
N ARG A 143 -2.16 -13.61 3.94
CA ARG A 143 -1.35 -13.39 2.73
C ARG A 143 -0.21 -14.41 2.55
N LEU A 144 0.28 -15.01 3.64
CA LEU A 144 1.35 -16.02 3.56
C LEU A 144 0.84 -17.35 3.01
N THR A 145 -0.44 -17.67 3.20
CA THR A 145 -1.03 -18.90 2.65
C THR A 145 -1.22 -18.84 1.14
N LYS A 146 -1.28 -17.63 0.56
CA LYS A 146 -1.44 -17.35 -0.88
C LYS A 146 -0.22 -16.64 -1.49
N LYS A 147 0.96 -16.83 -0.90
CA LYS A 147 2.18 -16.06 -1.24
C LYS A 147 2.46 -15.95 -2.74
N SER A 148 2.40 -17.07 -3.47
CA SER A 148 2.70 -17.10 -4.91
C SER A 148 1.65 -16.36 -5.75
N GLU A 149 0.38 -16.49 -5.40
CA GLU A 149 -0.73 -15.79 -6.09
C GLU A 149 -0.63 -14.28 -5.88
N ILE A 150 -0.36 -13.86 -4.64
CA ILE A 150 -0.18 -12.44 -4.30
C ILE A 150 1.03 -11.85 -5.01
N ALA A 151 2.16 -12.55 -5.02
CA ALA A 151 3.36 -12.09 -5.72
C ALA A 151 3.12 -11.92 -7.23
N ALA A 152 2.37 -12.85 -7.85
CA ALA A 152 2.00 -12.74 -9.27
C ALA A 152 1.07 -11.54 -9.52
N ALA A 153 0.07 -11.32 -8.67
CA ALA A 153 -0.84 -10.17 -8.78
C ALA A 153 -0.09 -8.84 -8.64
N LEU A 154 0.83 -8.73 -7.68
CA LEU A 154 1.66 -7.53 -7.48
C LEU A 154 2.54 -7.24 -8.71
N LEU A 155 3.10 -8.29 -9.32
CA LEU A 155 3.89 -8.15 -10.54
C LEU A 155 3.02 -7.72 -11.73
N GLU A 156 1.81 -8.26 -11.87
CA GLU A 156 0.82 -7.86 -12.89
C GLU A 156 0.49 -6.37 -12.75
N THR A 157 0.15 -5.91 -11.54
CA THR A 157 -0.14 -4.51 -11.23
C THR A 157 1.02 -3.59 -11.62
N MET A 158 2.25 -3.89 -11.17
CA MET A 158 3.44 -3.09 -11.52
C MET A 158 3.71 -3.07 -13.03
N THR A 159 3.54 -4.22 -13.70
CA THR A 159 3.77 -4.33 -15.14
C THR A 159 2.77 -3.49 -15.93
N GLN A 160 1.51 -3.48 -15.49
CA GLN A 160 0.47 -2.68 -16.13
C GLN A 160 0.75 -1.18 -15.94
N ALA A 161 1.03 -0.74 -14.71
CA ALA A 161 1.37 0.66 -14.44
C ALA A 161 2.60 1.13 -15.23
N TRP A 162 3.63 0.28 -15.38
CA TRP A 162 4.79 0.59 -16.22
C TRP A 162 4.43 0.77 -17.69
N LYS A 163 3.59 -0.12 -18.26
CA LYS A 163 3.12 0.00 -19.66
C LYS A 163 2.34 1.30 -19.86
N ASP A 164 1.47 1.65 -18.92
CA ASP A 164 0.64 2.84 -19.01
C ASP A 164 1.50 4.11 -18.95
N SER A 165 2.45 4.17 -18.01
CA SER A 165 3.44 5.26 -17.92
C SER A 165 4.25 5.42 -19.23
N MET A 166 4.75 4.30 -19.79
CA MET A 166 5.50 4.32 -21.05
C MET A 166 4.66 4.77 -22.24
N SER A 167 3.36 4.45 -22.26
CA SER A 167 2.42 4.90 -23.28
C SER A 167 2.24 6.42 -23.21
N THR A 168 2.03 6.96 -22.02
CA THR A 168 1.89 8.40 -21.77
C THR A 168 3.12 9.18 -22.24
N ILE A 169 4.32 8.73 -21.87
CA ILE A 169 5.58 9.36 -22.30
C ILE A 169 5.72 9.36 -23.83
N ARG A 170 5.35 8.27 -24.50
CA ARG A 170 5.41 8.18 -25.97
C ARG A 170 4.42 9.14 -26.64
N ASN A 171 3.23 9.30 -26.06
CA ASN A 171 2.20 10.19 -26.61
C ASN A 171 2.56 11.68 -26.42
N GLN A 172 3.22 12.04 -25.32
CA GLN A 172 3.73 13.40 -25.09
C GLN A 172 4.89 13.79 -26.03
N ARG A 173 5.61 12.82 -26.59
CA ARG A 173 6.76 13.05 -27.50
C ARG A 173 6.41 13.14 -28.98
N LYS A 174 5.15 12.93 -29.37
CA LYS A 174 4.72 13.19 -30.75
C LYS A 174 4.41 14.68 -30.90
N PRO A 175 5.11 15.44 -31.77
CA PRO A 175 4.70 16.79 -32.08
C PRO A 175 3.32 16.74 -32.75
N SER A 176 2.40 17.61 -32.32
CA SER A 176 1.15 17.84 -33.03
C SER A 176 1.45 18.28 -34.48
N PRO A 177 0.66 17.82 -35.46
CA PRO A 177 0.89 18.11 -36.88
C PRO A 177 0.83 19.61 -37.21
#